data_AF-A0A0S4WX39-F1
#
_entry.id   AF-A0A0S4WX39-F1
#
_cell.length_a   1.000
_cell.length_b   1.000
_cell.length_c   1.000
_cell.angle_alpha   90.00
_cell.angle_beta   90.00
_cell.angle_gamma   90.00
#
_symmetry.space_group_name_H-M   'P 1'
#
loop_
_entity.id
_entity.type
_entity.pdbx_description
1 polymer ?
#
loop_
_entity_poly.entity_id
_entity_poly.type
_entity_poly.pdbx_seq_one_letter_code
_entity_poly.pdbx_strand_id
1 'polypeptide(L)' 'MTPRIARRGIEKNDRLGKHRWVVERTHAWLAGFGKLRIRFERSFDTHLAWLNLACTVICGRFVDQFC' A
#
# COMPACT_ATOMS: atom_id res chain seq x y z
N MET A 1 3.73 -22.96 5.95
CA MET A 1 4.50 -22.14 4.99
C MET A 1 4.83 -20.81 5.65
N THR A 2 6.08 -20.59 6.01
CA THR A 2 6.54 -19.29 6.54
C THR A 2 6.82 -18.35 5.38
N PRO A 3 6.09 -17.22 5.25
CA PRO A 3 6.36 -16.26 4.17
C PRO A 3 7.74 -15.61 4.41
N ARG A 4 8.69 -15.86 3.50
CA ARG A 4 10.04 -15.28 3.54
C ARG A 4 10.15 -14.17 2.50
N ILE A 5 10.57 -12.98 2.92
CA ILE A 5 10.90 -11.88 2.01
C ILE A 5 12.18 -12.24 1.28
N ALA A 6 12.14 -12.27 -0.05
CA ALA A 6 13.29 -12.65 -0.85
C ALA A 6 14.40 -11.58 -0.79
N ARG A 7 15.66 -12.01 -0.79
CA ARG A 7 16.82 -11.09 -0.75
C ARG A 7 17.15 -10.56 -2.14
N ARG A 8 17.27 -9.22 -2.22
CA ARG A 8 17.62 -8.49 -3.45
C ARG A 8 18.96 -9.00 -3.99
N GLY A 9 18.97 -9.48 -5.24
CA GLY A 9 20.18 -9.95 -5.94
C GLY A 9 20.53 -11.43 -5.73
N ILE A 10 19.80 -12.18 -4.89
CA ILE A 10 20.08 -13.60 -4.60
C ILE A 10 18.99 -14.50 -5.18
N GLU A 11 17.73 -14.11 -5.07
CA GLU A 11 16.58 -14.92 -5.50
C GLU A 11 15.98 -14.41 -6.80
N LYS A 12 15.56 -15.34 -7.68
CA LYS A 12 14.91 -15.02 -8.96
C LYS A 12 13.61 -14.22 -8.72
N ASN A 13 13.45 -13.13 -9.48
CA ASN A 13 12.36 -12.17 -9.32
C ASN A 13 10.98 -12.68 -9.84
N ASP A 14 10.95 -13.81 -10.55
CA ASP A 14 9.74 -14.34 -11.21
C ASP A 14 8.55 -14.58 -10.28
N ARG A 15 8.81 -14.96 -9.02
CA ARG A 15 7.74 -15.20 -8.02
C ARG A 15 7.45 -13.97 -7.16
N LEU A 16 8.32 -12.97 -7.19
CA LEU A 16 8.19 -11.76 -6.38
C LEU A 16 7.17 -10.78 -6.94
N GLY A 17 7.09 -10.65 -8.27
CA GLY A 17 6.21 -9.70 -8.94
C GLY A 17 4.73 -9.87 -8.56
N LYS A 18 4.22 -11.11 -8.45
CA LYS A 18 2.81 -11.36 -8.12
C LYS A 18 2.43 -10.88 -6.72
N HIS A 19 3.27 -11.13 -5.72
CA HIS A 19 3.01 -10.72 -4.34
C HIS A 19 3.39 -9.25 -4.08
N ARG A 20 4.48 -8.76 -4.68
CA ARG A 20 4.90 -7.36 -4.55
C ARG A 20 3.93 -6.40 -5.21
N TRP A 21 3.36 -6.79 -6.34
CA TRP A 21 2.49 -5.89 -7.10
C TRP A 21 1.26 -5.46 -6.29
N VAL A 22 0.72 -6.31 -5.42
CA VAL A 22 -0.40 -5.91 -4.53
C VAL A 22 0.04 -4.78 -3.59
N VAL A 23 1.22 -4.91 -2.98
CA VAL A 23 1.76 -3.89 -2.07
C VAL A 23 2.12 -2.62 -2.83
N GLU A 24 2.83 -2.73 -3.95
CA GLU A 24 3.27 -1.61 -4.78
C GLU A 24 2.08 -0.83 -5.35
N ARG A 25 1.03 -1.53 -5.77
CA ARG A 25 -0.25 -0.97 -6.21
C ARG A 25 -0.93 -0.18 -5.09
N THR A 26 -1.07 -0.76 -3.89
CA THR A 26 -1.67 -0.05 -2.75
C THR A 26 -0.86 1.20 -2.41
N HIS A 27 0.47 1.11 -2.44
CA HIS A 27 1.36 2.25 -2.23
C HIS A 27 1.17 3.34 -3.30
N ALA A 28 0.97 2.96 -4.56
CA ALA A 28 0.67 3.89 -5.65
C ALA A 28 -0.66 4.62 -5.43
N TRP A 29 -1.71 3.94 -4.95
CA TRP A 29 -2.98 4.58 -4.60
C TRP A 29 -2.83 5.58 -3.46
N LEU A 30 -2.12 5.21 -2.39
CA LEU A 30 -1.84 6.10 -1.27
C LEU A 30 -1.02 7.33 -1.72
N ALA A 31 -0.05 7.15 -2.61
CA ALA A 31 0.73 8.25 -3.18
C ALA A 31 -0.14 9.24 -3.99
N GLY A 32 -1.27 8.78 -4.55
CA GLY A 32 -2.25 9.63 -5.24
C GLY A 32 -2.97 10.63 -4.32
N PHE A 33 -3.03 10.39 -3.01
CA PHE A 33 -3.65 11.31 -2.05
C PHE A 33 -2.74 12.47 -1.60
N GLY A 34 -1.53 12.59 -2.16
CA GLY A 34 -0.60 13.71 -1.95
C GLY A 34 0.05 13.73 -0.57
N LYS A 35 -0.72 13.97 0.50
CA LYS A 35 -0.25 14.04 1.91
C LYS A 35 0.36 12.74 2.43
N LEU A 36 0.00 11.61 1.82
CA LEU A 36 0.54 10.29 2.17
C LEU A 36 1.78 9.92 1.34
N ARG A 37 2.08 10.64 0.26
CA ARG A 37 3.26 10.40 -0.57
C ARG A 37 4.55 10.86 0.12
N ILE A 38 4.48 12.02 0.76
CA ILE A 38 5.60 12.64 1.47
C ILE A 38 5.10 12.92 2.87
N ARG A 39 5.82 12.43 3.89
CA ARG A 39 5.47 12.66 5.29
C ARG A 39 5.67 14.13 5.64
N PHE A 40 4.63 14.93 5.43
CA PHE A 40 4.61 16.34 5.81
C PHE A 40 4.14 16.54 7.25
N GLU A 41 3.23 15.68 7.72
CA GLU A 41 2.65 15.78 9.05
C GLU A 41 3.68 15.38 10.13
N ARG A 42 3.89 16.28 11.10
CA ARG A 42 4.80 16.07 12.24
C ARG A 42 4.25 15.06 13.24
N SER A 43 2.93 15.03 13.43
CA SER A 43 2.26 14.10 14.34
C SER A 43 2.00 12.76 13.66
N PHE A 44 2.32 11.67 14.36
CA PHE A 44 2.01 10.32 13.91
C PHE A 44 0.49 10.08 13.87
N ASP A 45 -0.25 10.60 14.85
CA ASP A 45 -1.70 10.43 14.94
C ASP A 45 -2.42 11.06 13.75
N THR A 46 -2.03 12.28 13.36
CA THR A 46 -2.58 12.95 12.18
C THR A 46 -2.29 12.14 10.92
N HIS A 47 -1.06 11.64 10.77
CA HIS A 47 -0.69 10.82 9.62
C HIS A 47 -1.50 9.51 9.56
N LEU A 48 -1.70 8.87 10.70
CA LEU A 48 -2.49 7.64 10.82
C LEU A 48 -3.97 7.89 10.51
N ALA A 49 -4.54 9.02 10.94
CA ALA A 49 -5.90 9.41 10.60
C ALA A 49 -6.08 9.60 9.08
N TRP A 50 -5.15 10.30 8.41
CA TRP A 50 -5.15 10.45 6.94
C TRP A 50 -5.01 9.10 6.23
N LEU A 51 -4.15 8.21 6.74
CA LEU A 51 -3.95 6.87 6.18
C LEU A 51 -5.23 6.04 6.26
N ASN A 52 -5.90 6.06 7.41
CA ASN A 52 -7.16 5.35 7.60
C ASN A 52 -8.26 5.89 6.67
N LEU A 53 -8.39 7.21 6.57
CA LEU A 53 -9.34 7.84 5.63
C LEU A 53 -9.10 7.40 4.19
N ALA A 54 -7.84 7.44 3.72
CA ALA A 54 -7.49 7.00 2.38
C ALA A 54 -7.82 5.51 2.16
N CYS A 55 -7.54 4.66 3.16
CA CYS A 55 -7.87 3.23 3.12
C CYS A 55 -9.39 3.02 3.00
N THR A 56 -10.20 3.71 3.80
CA THR A 56 -11.67 3.62 3.73
C THR A 56 -12.21 4.01 2.36
N VAL A 57 -11.69 5.09 1.75
CA VAL A 57 -12.08 5.51 0.40
C VAL A 57 -11.71 4.45 -0.64
N ILE A 58 -10.50 3.87 -0.55
CA ILE A 58 -10.06 2.79 -1.45
C ILE A 58 -10.97 1.57 -1.29
N CYS A 59 -11.22 1.12 -0.07
CA CYS A 59 -12.10 -0.01 0.21
C CYS A 59 -13.53 0.23 -0.29
N GLY A 60 -14.07 1.44 -0.12
CA GLY A 60 -15.40 1.82 -0.62
C GLY A 60 -15.55 1.66 -2.13
N ARG A 61 -14.50 1.99 -2.92
CA ARG A 61 -14.49 1.79 -4.38
C ARG A 61 -14.56 0.32 -4.77
N PHE A 62 -13.97 -0.57 -3.97
CA PHE A 62 -14.07 -2.01 -4.20
C PHE A 62 -15.45 -2.54 -3.83
N VAL A 63 -16.01 -2.10 -2.70
CA VAL A 63 -17.34 -2.54 -2.26
C VAL A 63 -18.42 -2.17 -3.28
N ASP A 64 -18.38 -0.96 -3.83
CA ASP A 64 -19.31 -0.52 -4.89
C ASP A 64 -19.18 -1.38 -6.15
N GLN A 65 -17.98 -1.83 -6.51
CA GLN A 65 -17.76 -2.74 -7.63
C GLN A 65 -18.32 -4.16 -7.41
N PHE A 66 -18.55 -4.57 -6.15
CA PHE A 66 -19.07 -5.89 -5.81
C PHE A 66 -20.59 -5.93 -5.57
N CYS A 67 -21.26 -4.78 -5.52
CA CYS A 67 -22.72 -4.65 -5.51
C CYS A 67 -23.26 -4.51 -6.94
#